data_AF-A0A239NQU7-F1
#
_entry.id   AF-A0A239NQU7-F1
#
_cell.length_a   1.000
_cell.length_b   1.000
_cell.length_c   1.000
_cell.angle_alpha   90.00
_cell.angle_beta   90.00
_cell.angle_gamma   90.00
#
_symmetry.space_group_name_H-M   'P 1'
#
loop_
_entity.id
_entity.type
_entity.pdbx_description
1 polymer ?
#
loop_
_entity_poly.entity_id
_entity_poly.type
_entity_poly.pdbx_seq_one_letter_code
_entity_poly.pdbx_strand_id
1 'polypeptide(L)'
;MVLSTTRRADRLAFLAERGVDHPLLDTGEVAAAVRDLYPDGVDAALDLVGTPTLHDTLRAVRVHGTARPAFAWRVTSATSRTCPARSSKRSSMRSPGVG
;
A
#
# COMPACT_ATOMS: atom_id res chain seq x y z
N MET A 1 10.05 -15.50 2.32
CA MET A 1 11.14 -14.51 2.40
C MET A 1 10.52 -13.12 2.38
N VAL A 2 11.05 -12.20 3.18
CA VAL A 2 10.55 -10.85 3.41
C VAL A 2 11.67 -9.85 3.13
N LEU A 3 11.37 -8.86 2.31
CA LEU A 3 12.22 -7.71 2.07
C LEU A 3 11.64 -6.53 2.84
N SER A 4 12.50 -5.73 3.45
CA SER A 4 12.10 -4.49 4.12
C SER A 4 13.06 -3.38 3.75
N THR A 5 12.52 -2.20 3.42
CA THR A 5 13.33 -1.07 3.00
C THR A 5 13.36 0.01 4.09
N THR A 6 14.47 0.74 4.17
CA THR A 6 14.65 1.88 5.07
C THR A 6 15.48 2.94 4.37
N ARG A 7 15.17 4.22 4.56
CA ARG A 7 16.00 5.33 4.06
C ARG A 7 17.21 5.64 4.92
N ARG A 8 17.37 4.93 6.03
CA ARG A 8 18.48 5.14 6.96
C ARG A 8 19.36 3.90 7.01
N ALA A 9 20.60 4.04 6.57
CA ALA A 9 21.58 2.94 6.51
C ALA A 9 21.87 2.34 7.89
N ASP A 10 21.85 3.16 8.95
CA ASP A 10 22.03 2.73 10.34
C ASP A 10 20.97 1.72 10.82
N ARG A 11 19.81 1.63 10.15
CA ARG A 11 18.72 0.71 10.49
C ARG A 11 18.77 -0.64 9.77
N LEU A 12 19.71 -0.86 8.84
CA LEU A 12 19.78 -2.12 8.10
C LEU A 12 20.08 -3.31 9.01
N ALA A 13 21.05 -3.17 9.91
CA ALA A 13 21.38 -4.19 10.91
C ALA A 13 20.18 -4.48 11.83
N PHE A 14 19.50 -3.43 12.28
CA PHE A 14 18.30 -3.56 13.10
C PHE A 14 17.19 -4.35 12.39
N LEU A 15 16.98 -4.15 11.08
CA LEU A 15 15.98 -4.92 10.31
C LEU A 15 16.37 -6.40 10.20
N ALA A 16 17.66 -6.69 9.96
CA ALA A 16 18.16 -8.07 9.94
C ALA A 16 17.91 -8.77 11.29
N GLU A 17 18.20 -8.10 12.41
CA GLU A 17 17.97 -8.62 13.77
C GLU A 17 16.48 -8.91 14.05
N ARG A 18 15.56 -8.24 13.36
CA ARG A 18 14.12 -8.48 13.44
C ARG A 18 13.63 -9.63 12.54
N GLY A 19 14.53 -10.32 11.86
CA GLY A 19 14.21 -11.46 10.99
C GLY A 19 13.81 -11.08 9.57
N VAL A 20 14.19 -9.89 9.09
CA VAL A 20 14.07 -9.55 7.66
C VAL A 20 15.15 -10.29 6.89
N ASP A 21 14.76 -11.04 5.86
CA ASP A 21 15.70 -11.83 5.05
C ASP A 21 16.62 -10.94 4.22
N HIS A 22 16.07 -9.88 3.61
CA HIS A 22 16.84 -8.91 2.83
C HIS A 22 16.47 -7.46 3.21
N PRO A 23 17.16 -6.86 4.18
CA PRO A 23 17.05 -5.44 4.45
C PRO A 23 17.71 -4.63 3.33
N LEU A 24 16.98 -3.67 2.75
CA LEU A 24 17.45 -2.84 1.64
C LEU A 24 17.46 -1.36 2.04
N LEU A 25 18.46 -0.62 1.54
CA LEU A 25 18.47 0.84 1.64
C LEU A 25 17.57 1.41 0.55
N ASP A 26 16.54 2.15 0.94
CA ASP A 26 15.69 2.92 0.02
C ASP A 26 16.43 4.19 -0.41
N THR A 27 16.92 4.18 -1.64
CA THR A 27 17.51 5.33 -2.35
C THR A 27 16.51 6.06 -3.25
N GLY A 28 15.25 5.62 -3.27
CA GLY A 28 14.23 6.02 -4.24
C GLY A 28 14.09 5.07 -5.44
N GLU A 29 15.00 4.10 -5.60
CA GLU A 29 14.99 3.09 -6.66
C GLU A 29 15.01 1.67 -6.07
N VAL A 30 13.97 1.31 -5.31
CA VAL A 30 13.82 0.00 -4.68
C VAL A 30 13.57 -1.10 -5.71
N ALA A 31 12.88 -0.80 -6.81
CA ALA A 31 12.57 -1.78 -7.83
C ALA A 31 13.80 -2.49 -8.40
N ALA A 32 14.88 -1.75 -8.68
CA ALA A 32 16.12 -2.33 -9.19
C ALA A 32 16.72 -3.33 -8.18
N ALA A 33 16.87 -2.92 -6.92
CA ALA A 33 17.41 -3.78 -5.87
C ALA A 33 16.55 -5.03 -5.61
N VAL A 34 15.23 -4.91 -5.75
CA VAL A 34 14.31 -6.07 -5.66
C VAL A 34 14.53 -7.02 -6.82
N ARG A 35 14.71 -6.50 -8.05
CA ARG A 35 14.89 -7.32 -9.26
C ARG A 35 16.24 -8.03 -9.30
N ASP A 36 17.28 -7.45 -8.70
CA ASP A 36 18.57 -8.11 -8.56
C ASP A 36 18.49 -9.38 -7.69
N LEU A 37 17.61 -9.37 -6.69
CA LEU A 37 17.37 -10.53 -5.81
C LEU A 37 16.28 -11.47 -6.37
N TYR A 38 15.23 -10.90 -6.95
CA TYR A 38 14.06 -11.58 -7.48
C TYR A 38 13.75 -11.03 -8.87
N PRO A 39 14.33 -11.59 -9.94
CA PRO A 39 14.17 -11.07 -11.31
C PRO A 39 12.70 -10.94 -11.73
N ASP A 40 11.86 -11.89 -11.33
CA ASP A 40 10.41 -11.88 -11.61
C ASP A 40 9.61 -10.93 -10.72
N GLY A 41 10.22 -10.41 -9.65
CA GLY A 41 9.63 -9.45 -8.70
C GLY A 41 8.91 -10.13 -7.54
N VAL A 42 8.43 -9.34 -6.59
CA VAL A 42 7.75 -9.85 -5.39
C VAL A 42 6.25 -10.06 -5.62
N ASP A 43 5.64 -11.01 -4.90
CA ASP A 43 4.20 -11.28 -4.96
C ASP A 43 3.34 -10.14 -4.39
N ALA A 44 3.84 -9.51 -3.34
CA ALA A 44 3.13 -8.45 -2.65
C ALA A 44 4.09 -7.39 -2.11
N ALA A 45 3.68 -6.13 -2.16
CA ALA A 45 4.41 -5.01 -1.57
C ALA A 45 3.46 -4.10 -0.78
N LEU A 46 3.90 -3.70 0.41
CA LEU A 46 3.22 -2.75 1.28
C LEU A 46 4.02 -1.45 1.31
N ASP A 47 3.47 -0.39 0.71
CA ASP A 47 4.12 0.92 0.67
C ASP A 47 3.64 1.79 1.83
N LEU A 48 4.48 1.92 2.87
CA LEU A 48 4.20 2.76 4.05
C LEU A 48 4.51 4.25 3.83
N VAL A 49 5.21 4.60 2.75
CA VAL A 49 5.67 5.97 2.47
C VAL A 49 4.64 6.71 1.61
N GLY A 50 4.00 6.02 0.68
CA GLY A 50 2.85 6.50 -0.09
C GLY A 50 3.19 6.97 -1.51
N THR A 51 2.47 7.97 -2.00
CA THR A 51 2.43 8.33 -3.43
C THR A 51 3.78 8.59 -4.10
N PRO A 52 4.79 9.23 -3.45
CA PRO A 52 6.08 9.49 -4.10
C PRO A 52 6.87 8.23 -4.47
N THR A 53 6.69 7.14 -3.74
CA THR A 53 7.43 5.87 -3.92
C THR A 53 6.59 4.79 -4.57
N LEU A 54 5.26 4.95 -4.60
CA LEU A 54 4.32 3.93 -5.09
C LEU A 54 4.62 3.45 -6.50
N HIS A 55 5.02 4.37 -7.39
CA HIS A 55 5.35 4.01 -8.76
C HIS A 55 6.56 3.07 -8.85
N ASP A 56 7.58 3.31 -8.03
CA ASP A 56 8.74 2.43 -7.94
C ASP A 56 8.37 1.10 -7.25
N THR A 57 7.60 1.16 -6.16
CA THR A 57 7.06 -0.04 -5.49
C THR A 57 6.28 -0.94 -6.44
N LEU A 58 5.46 -0.37 -7.34
CA LEU A 58 4.72 -1.12 -8.35
C LEU A 58 5.64 -1.85 -9.34
N ARG A 59 6.79 -1.27 -9.68
CA ARG A 59 7.79 -1.90 -10.55
C ARG A 59 8.54 -3.05 -9.87
N ALA A 60 8.63 -3.02 -8.54
CA ALA A 60 9.21 -4.11 -7.75
C ALA A 60 8.33 -5.38 -7.72
N VAL A 61 7.02 -5.21 -7.92
CA VAL A 61 6.03 -6.30 -7.86
C VAL A 61 5.94 -7.04 -9.18
N ARG A 62 5.80 -8.37 -9.13
CA ARG A 62 5.64 -9.20 -10.33
C ARG A 62 4.32 -8.95 -11.05
N VAL A 63 4.20 -9.43 -12.30
CA VAL A 63 2.90 -9.44 -12.99
C VAL A 63 1.91 -10.28 -12.19
N HIS A 64 0.70 -9.75 -11.98
CA HIS A 64 -0.34 -10.26 -11.07
C HIS A 64 -0.02 -10.21 -9.57
N GLY A 65 1.09 -9.59 -9.17
CA GLY A 65 1.35 -9.28 -7.77
C GLY A 65 0.50 -8.09 -7.29
N THR A 66 0.53 -7.83 -5.99
CA THR A 66 -0.30 -6.78 -5.37
C THR A 66 0.56 -5.74 -4.66
N ALA A 67 0.45 -4.47 -5.05
CA ALA A 67 0.97 -3.36 -4.26
C ALA A 67 -0.16 -2.67 -3.50
N ARG A 68 0.09 -2.30 -2.24
CA ARG A 68 -0.88 -1.58 -1.41
C ARG A 68 -0.21 -0.37 -0.76
N PRO A 69 -0.61 0.88 -1.12
CA PRO A 69 -0.20 2.04 -0.36
C PRO A 69 -0.96 2.07 0.97
N ALA A 70 -0.23 2.12 2.08
CA ALA A 70 -0.79 2.05 3.42
C ALA A 70 -1.71 3.24 3.73
N PHE A 71 -1.51 4.40 3.09
CA PHE A 71 -2.42 5.54 3.26
C PHE A 71 -3.82 5.28 2.65
N ALA A 72 -3.91 4.44 1.60
CA ALA A 72 -5.18 4.05 1.00
C ALA A 72 -5.88 2.95 1.80
N TRP A 73 -5.13 2.23 2.65
CA TRP A 73 -5.66 1.27 3.60
C TRP A 73 -5.98 1.95 4.93
N ARG A 74 -7.21 2.46 5.07
CA ARG A 74 -7.71 2.88 6.38
C ARG A 74 -7.97 1.62 7.22
N VAL A 75 -7.15 1.39 8.24
CA VAL A 75 -7.51 0.48 9.35
C VAL A 75 -8.64 1.17 10.13
N THR A 76 -9.89 0.95 9.72
CA THR A 76 -11.01 1.15 10.64
C THR A 76 -11.03 -0.05 11.57
N SER A 77 -11.04 0.17 12.87
CA SER A 77 -11.31 -0.90 13.83
C SER A 77 -12.69 -1.48 13.49
N ALA A 78 -12.70 -2.68 12.91
CA ALA A 78 -13.93 -3.40 12.65
C ALA A 78 -14.44 -3.99 13.97
N THR A 79 -15.12 -3.17 14.78
CA THR A 79 -16.04 -3.71 15.78
C THR A 79 -17.23 -4.26 15.00
N SER A 80 -17.25 -5.58 14.82
CA SER A 80 -18.23 -6.30 14.02
C SER A 80 -19.67 -6.17 14.55
N ARG A 81 -20.63 -6.11 13.60
CA ARG A 81 -22.09 -6.31 13.70
C ARG A 81 -22.86 -5.09 14.23
N THR A 82 -23.74 -4.42 13.47
CA THR A 82 -24.73 -4.86 12.47
C THR A 82 -24.98 -3.76 11.44
N CYS A 83 -25.23 -4.14 10.17
CA CYS A 83 -25.94 -3.27 9.24
C CYS A 83 -27.41 -3.11 9.68
N PRO A 84 -27.96 -1.90 9.86
CA PRO A 84 -29.37 -1.68 9.61
C PRO A 84 -29.55 -1.43 8.11
N ALA A 85 -30.39 -2.26 7.51
CA ALA A 85 -30.88 -2.08 6.16
C ALA A 85 -31.48 -0.67 5.99
N ARG A 86 -31.13 -0.04 4.87
CA ARG A 86 -31.94 0.85 4.03
C ARG A 86 -33.07 1.61 4.75
N SER A 87 -32.92 2.92 4.91
CA SER A 87 -34.06 3.83 5.06
C SER A 87 -33.96 5.02 4.12
N SER A 88 -35.10 5.28 3.47
CA SER A 88 -35.37 6.25 2.43
C SER A 88 -35.30 7.70 2.91
N LYS A 89 -34.68 8.58 2.12
CA LYS A 89 -35.12 9.97 1.96
C LYS A 89 -34.93 10.43 0.50
N ARG A 90 -35.86 10.05 -0.38
CA ARG A 90 -36.21 10.87 -1.54
C ARG A 90 -37.29 11.82 -1.06
N SER A 91 -36.89 12.98 -0.55
CA SER A 91 -37.81 14.09 -0.29
C SER A 91 -37.71 15.06 -1.45
N SER A 92 -38.86 15.30 -2.06
CA SER A 92 -39.17 16.24 -3.13
C SER A 92 -38.69 17.67 -2.88
N MET A 93 -38.22 18.37 -3.91
CA MET A 93 -38.43 19.81 -4.02
C MET A 93 -38.29 20.33 -5.47
N ARG A 94 -39.46 20.69 -6.02
CA ARG A 94 -39.81 21.77 -6.95
C ARG A 94 -39.16 21.85 -8.35
N SER A 95 -40.03 21.75 -9.35
CA SER A 95 -39.86 22.19 -10.73
C SER A 95 -39.54 23.68 -10.84
N PRO A 96 -38.75 24.12 -11.84
CA PRO A 96 -38.72 25.52 -12.24
C PRO A 96 -39.89 25.81 -13.20
N GLY A 97 -40.64 26.87 -12.92
CA GLY A 97 -41.61 27.44 -13.86
C GLY A 97 -40.89 28.05 -15.05
N VAL A 98 -41.36 27.73 -16.25
CA VAL A 98 -40.95 28.38 -17.50
C VAL A 98 -41.92 29.54 -17.71
N GLY A 99 -41.37 30.76 -17.80
CA GLY A 99 -42.04 31.93 -18.36
C GLY A 99 -41.83 32.01 -19.86
#